data_AF-A0A672H9B8-F1
#
_entry.id   AF-A0A672H9B8-F1
#
_cell.length_a   1.000
_cell.length_b   1.000
_cell.length_c   1.000
_cell.angle_alpha   90.00
_cell.angle_beta   90.00
_cell.angle_gamma   90.00
#
_symmetry.space_group_name_H-M   'P 1'
#
loop_
_entity.id
_entity.type
_entity.pdbx_description
1 polymer ?
#
loop_
_entity_poly.entity_id
_entity_poly.type
_entity_poly.pdbx_seq_one_letter_code
_entity_poly.pdbx_strand_id
1 'polypeptide(L)'
;MSVLCYNKGCGERFDPANNPDDGCTYHPGVPVFHDALKGWSCCKRRTTDFSDFLSIAGCTKGPHNKEKPPEPVKPDVTSSGEKKDLEDQKPKFNEYIISAPKPQEAIHRPSADEPMVRLQHKVSNSLKQALEKLKLSENAAEKKEEDSDEIKIGTSCKNGGCTKSFDGPASDSDVCSFHSGVPIFHEGMKYWSCCKRKTSDFNTFLSQEGCTKGAHLWRKKDAGKKVVPCRFDWHQTGTQVIISIYAKNAVPELSFVDANSTTLNIHIIFEGEKEFEQNISLWGVIDVSRSTVNMMAAKIEVAMRKSEAMTWARLDLPPPVPPPKESEKKKEDDDEDDDDSEDEDE
;
A
#
# COMPACT_ATOMS: atom_id res chain seq x y z
N MET A 1 6.52 -27.65 -48.11
CA MET A 1 6.24 -27.28 -46.69
C MET A 1 6.74 -25.87 -46.51
N SER A 2 5.91 -24.95 -46.01
CA SER A 2 6.34 -23.56 -45.82
C SER A 2 7.16 -23.40 -44.54
N VAL A 3 8.34 -22.80 -44.65
CA VAL A 3 9.27 -22.54 -43.53
C VAL A 3 9.27 -21.06 -43.17
N LEU A 4 9.58 -20.74 -41.92
CA LEU A 4 9.66 -19.35 -41.46
C LEU A 4 10.94 -18.69 -41.98
N CYS A 5 10.81 -17.46 -42.47
CA CYS A 5 11.94 -16.60 -42.82
C CYS A 5 12.54 -15.96 -41.57
N TYR A 6 13.84 -16.13 -41.38
CA TYR A 6 14.61 -15.55 -40.28
C TYR A 6 15.37 -14.29 -40.65
N ASN A 7 15.20 -13.77 -41.86
CA ASN A 7 15.71 -12.45 -42.20
C ASN A 7 15.03 -11.39 -41.33
N LYS A 8 15.84 -10.44 -40.83
CA LYS A 8 15.40 -9.48 -39.81
C LYS A 8 14.34 -8.53 -40.39
N GLY A 9 13.15 -8.53 -39.79
CA GLY A 9 12.02 -7.70 -40.23
C GLY A 9 11.14 -8.30 -41.33
N CYS A 10 11.37 -9.55 -41.74
CA CYS A 10 10.47 -10.26 -42.67
C CYS A 10 9.40 -11.07 -41.91
N GLY A 11 9.79 -12.14 -41.21
CA GLY A 11 8.86 -12.96 -40.42
C GLY A 11 7.80 -13.75 -41.21
N GLU A 12 7.87 -13.74 -42.54
CA GLU A 12 6.93 -14.45 -43.42
C GLU A 12 7.29 -15.94 -43.57
N ARG A 13 6.31 -16.75 -44.00
CA ARG A 13 6.54 -18.16 -44.35
C ARG A 13 6.71 -18.30 -45.86
N PHE A 14 7.71 -19.04 -46.30
CA PHE A 14 8.03 -19.24 -47.72
C PHE A 14 8.28 -20.71 -48.05
N ASP A 15 8.19 -21.09 -49.32
CA ASP A 15 8.56 -22.43 -49.77
C ASP A 15 10.06 -22.45 -50.19
N PRO A 16 10.92 -23.28 -49.57
CA PRO A 16 12.32 -23.39 -49.96
C PRO A 16 12.55 -23.78 -51.42
N ALA A 17 11.58 -24.46 -52.05
CA ALA A 17 11.67 -24.85 -53.46
C ALA A 17 11.33 -23.70 -54.44
N ASN A 18 10.70 -22.63 -53.94
CA ASN A 18 10.29 -21.47 -54.73
C ASN A 18 10.64 -20.17 -53.99
N ASN A 19 11.95 -19.86 -53.95
CA ASN A 19 12.51 -18.71 -53.24
C ASN A 19 13.20 -17.75 -54.22
N PRO A 20 12.48 -16.79 -54.82
CA PRO A 20 13.05 -15.84 -55.76
C PRO A 20 14.02 -14.88 -55.07
N ASP A 21 15.00 -14.36 -55.83
CA ASP A 21 16.06 -13.48 -55.32
C ASP A 21 15.54 -12.13 -54.78
N ASP A 22 14.29 -11.76 -55.04
CA ASP A 22 13.65 -10.54 -54.54
C ASP A 22 12.42 -10.81 -53.64
N GLY A 23 12.21 -12.07 -53.23
CA GLY A 23 11.03 -12.50 -52.48
C GLY A 23 10.91 -11.93 -51.06
N CYS A 24 12.03 -11.57 -50.43
CA CYS A 24 12.09 -11.08 -49.06
C CYS A 24 12.54 -9.62 -49.01
N THR A 25 11.89 -8.79 -48.19
CA THR A 25 12.38 -7.45 -47.84
C THR A 25 12.79 -7.41 -46.36
N TYR A 26 14.07 -7.16 -46.09
CA TYR A 26 14.65 -7.30 -44.74
C TYR A 26 15.74 -6.27 -44.43
N HIS A 27 16.20 -6.29 -43.18
CA HIS A 27 17.31 -5.47 -42.69
C HIS A 27 18.60 -6.30 -42.60
N PRO A 28 19.66 -6.00 -43.38
CA PRO A 28 20.97 -6.62 -43.22
C PRO A 28 21.72 -6.10 -41.98
N GLY A 29 21.29 -4.96 -41.44
CA GLY A 29 21.88 -4.34 -40.26
C GLY A 29 21.47 -4.99 -38.95
N VAL A 30 22.14 -4.56 -37.87
CA VAL A 30 21.80 -4.96 -36.50
C VAL A 30 20.87 -3.90 -35.86
N PRO A 31 20.04 -4.28 -34.87
CA PRO A 31 19.36 -3.32 -34.03
C PRO A 31 20.38 -2.42 -33.31
N VAL A 32 20.14 -1.11 -33.34
CA VAL A 32 20.93 -0.08 -32.66
C VAL A 32 20.00 0.69 -31.72
N PHE A 33 20.39 0.75 -30.45
CA PHE A 33 19.67 1.47 -29.40
C PHE A 33 20.62 2.51 -28.79
N HIS A 34 20.42 3.78 -29.08
CA HIS A 34 21.25 4.87 -28.57
C HIS A 34 20.42 6.14 -28.40
N ASP A 35 20.62 6.87 -27.30
CA ASP A 35 19.98 8.17 -27.03
C ASP A 35 18.43 8.12 -27.13
N ALA A 36 17.83 7.11 -26.46
CA ALA A 36 16.40 6.78 -26.51
C ALA A 36 15.82 6.42 -27.91
N LEU A 37 16.64 6.48 -28.96
CA LEU A 37 16.29 6.13 -30.33
C LEU A 37 16.66 4.68 -30.65
N LYS A 38 15.76 4.03 -31.37
CA LYS A 38 15.81 2.64 -31.79
C LYS A 38 15.79 2.59 -33.32
N GLY A 39 16.61 1.75 -33.94
CA GLY A 39 16.62 1.64 -35.39
C GLY A 39 17.59 0.57 -35.88
N TRP A 40 17.62 0.36 -37.20
CA TRP A 40 18.52 -0.60 -37.83
C TRP A 40 19.80 0.11 -38.30
N SER A 41 20.97 -0.51 -38.16
CA SER A 41 22.23 0.09 -38.63
C SER A 41 22.26 0.33 -40.14
N CYS A 42 21.48 -0.44 -40.91
CA CYS A 42 21.29 -0.30 -42.35
C CYS A 42 20.29 0.79 -42.75
N CYS A 43 19.63 1.46 -41.79
CA CYS A 43 18.60 2.46 -42.05
C CYS A 43 18.86 3.76 -41.30
N LYS A 44 18.47 4.89 -41.90
CA LYS A 44 18.48 6.20 -41.25
C LYS A 44 17.25 6.44 -40.36
N ARG A 45 16.16 5.69 -40.55
CA ARG A 45 14.94 5.80 -39.73
C ARG A 45 15.25 5.39 -38.28
N ARG A 46 14.78 6.22 -37.34
CA ARG A 46 14.91 6.05 -35.89
C ARG A 46 13.56 6.29 -35.23
N THR A 47 13.24 5.54 -34.19
CA THR A 47 11.98 5.64 -33.44
C THR A 47 12.27 5.64 -31.95
N THR A 48 11.45 6.33 -31.15
CA THR A 48 11.56 6.28 -29.69
C THR A 48 10.77 5.10 -29.11
N ASP A 49 9.73 4.65 -29.82
CA ASP A 49 8.90 3.50 -29.44
C ASP A 49 9.46 2.15 -29.96
N PHE A 50 9.28 1.10 -29.17
CA PHE A 50 9.77 -0.25 -29.48
C PHE A 50 8.89 -0.99 -30.49
N SER A 51 7.58 -0.77 -30.44
CA SER A 51 6.62 -1.37 -31.40
C SER A 51 6.83 -0.77 -32.79
N ASP A 52 7.05 0.55 -32.85
CA ASP A 52 7.39 1.25 -34.09
C ASP A 52 8.73 0.77 -34.67
N PHE A 53 9.71 0.44 -33.83
CA PHE A 53 11.01 -0.10 -34.25
C PHE A 53 10.86 -1.47 -34.93
N LEU A 54 10.09 -2.37 -34.34
CA LEU A 54 9.81 -3.70 -34.92
C LEU A 54 9.05 -3.59 -36.25
N SER A 55 8.26 -2.52 -36.40
CA SER A 55 7.45 -2.25 -37.59
C SER A 55 8.22 -1.54 -38.72
N ILE A 56 9.51 -1.25 -38.56
CA ILE A 56 10.32 -0.66 -39.63
C ILE A 56 10.48 -1.68 -40.77
N ALA A 57 9.86 -1.39 -41.92
CA ALA A 57 10.00 -2.21 -43.13
C ALA A 57 11.47 -2.39 -43.55
N GLY A 58 11.82 -3.59 -44.00
CA GLY A 58 13.16 -3.94 -44.49
C GLY A 58 13.66 -2.98 -45.57
N CYS A 59 14.97 -2.73 -45.61
CA CYS A 59 15.58 -1.83 -46.61
C CYS A 59 16.29 -2.55 -47.76
N THR A 60 16.42 -3.88 -47.71
CA THR A 60 17.11 -4.69 -48.72
C THR A 60 16.20 -5.80 -49.22
N LYS A 61 16.20 -6.04 -50.53
CA LYS A 61 15.51 -7.19 -51.14
C LYS A 61 16.49 -8.34 -51.35
N GLY A 62 16.05 -9.56 -51.10
CA GLY A 62 16.85 -10.78 -51.26
C GLY A 62 15.98 -12.03 -51.17
N PRO A 63 16.57 -13.23 -51.29
CA PRO A 63 15.87 -14.48 -51.00
C PRO A 63 15.55 -14.60 -49.50
N HIS A 64 14.49 -15.32 -49.15
CA HIS A 64 14.17 -15.65 -47.77
C HIS A 64 15.22 -16.60 -47.17
N ASN A 65 15.47 -16.47 -45.85
CA ASN A 65 16.42 -17.31 -45.13
C ASN A 65 15.70 -18.29 -44.20
N LYS A 66 15.94 -19.60 -44.35
CA LYS A 66 15.37 -20.67 -43.52
C LYS A 66 16.19 -20.97 -42.26
N GLU A 67 17.41 -20.47 -42.17
CA GLU A 67 18.33 -20.76 -41.06
C GLU A 67 18.01 -19.84 -39.88
N LYS A 68 17.61 -20.43 -38.76
CA LYS A 68 17.46 -19.72 -37.49
C LYS A 68 18.85 -19.25 -37.03
N PRO A 69 19.12 -17.94 -36.92
CA PRO A 69 20.36 -17.47 -36.34
C PRO A 69 20.53 -18.06 -34.94
N PRO A 70 21.76 -18.44 -34.56
CA PRO A 70 22.03 -18.93 -33.22
C PRO A 70 21.50 -17.92 -32.20
N GLU A 71 20.79 -18.41 -31.18
CA GLU A 71 20.31 -17.54 -30.12
C GLU A 71 21.51 -16.82 -29.51
N PRO A 72 21.45 -15.47 -29.33
CA PRO A 72 22.55 -14.75 -28.73
C PRO A 72 22.79 -15.34 -27.36
N VAL A 73 23.94 -16.01 -27.21
CA VAL A 73 24.41 -16.52 -25.94
C VAL A 73 24.48 -15.30 -25.03
N LYS A 74 23.64 -15.30 -23.99
CA LYS A 74 23.77 -14.30 -22.91
C LYS A 74 25.23 -14.39 -22.46
N PRO A 75 25.99 -13.29 -22.46
CA PRO A 75 27.36 -13.37 -21.98
C PRO A 75 27.32 -13.76 -20.50
N ASP A 76 27.61 -15.03 -20.22
CA ASP A 76 27.94 -15.53 -18.89
C ASP A 76 29.25 -14.85 -18.48
N VAL A 77 29.16 -13.92 -17.55
CA VAL A 77 30.33 -13.25 -16.96
C VAL A 77 30.97 -14.24 -15.98
N THR A 78 31.85 -15.10 -16.50
CA THR A 78 32.80 -15.86 -15.68
C THR A 78 34.17 -15.20 -15.79
N SER A 79 34.69 -14.75 -14.65
CA SER A 79 36.04 -14.22 -14.51
C SER A 79 37.06 -15.36 -14.58
N SER A 80 37.96 -15.30 -15.55
CA SER A 80 39.29 -15.89 -15.46
C SER A 80 40.20 -15.14 -16.42
N GLY A 81 41.18 -14.44 -15.85
CA GLY A 81 42.16 -13.71 -16.63
C GLY A 81 43.16 -14.65 -17.28
N GLU A 82 43.70 -14.22 -18.43
CA GLU A 82 45.11 -14.31 -18.77
C GLU A 82 45.38 -13.48 -20.03
N LYS A 83 46.50 -12.76 -20.02
CA LYS A 83 46.98 -11.92 -21.12
C LYS A 83 47.54 -12.79 -22.24
N LYS A 84 47.28 -12.44 -23.50
CA LYS A 84 48.31 -12.36 -24.55
C LYS A 84 47.81 -11.67 -25.83
N ASP A 85 48.72 -10.86 -26.36
CA ASP A 85 48.70 -10.08 -27.60
C ASP A 85 48.14 -10.80 -28.82
N LEU A 86 47.30 -10.09 -29.59
CA LEU A 86 47.33 -10.07 -31.05
C LEU A 86 46.66 -8.75 -31.52
N GLU A 87 47.50 -7.74 -31.79
CA GLU A 87 47.15 -6.59 -32.62
C GLU A 87 46.93 -7.08 -34.06
N ASP A 88 45.74 -6.85 -34.62
CA ASP A 88 45.58 -5.98 -35.80
C ASP A 88 44.10 -5.88 -36.20
N GLN A 89 43.67 -4.64 -36.48
CA GLN A 89 42.37 -4.21 -37.05
C GLN A 89 41.17 -4.02 -36.09
N LYS A 90 41.06 -2.82 -35.50
CA LYS A 90 39.77 -2.21 -35.13
C LYS A 90 39.79 -0.69 -35.38
N PRO A 91 38.70 -0.09 -35.92
CA PRO A 91 38.62 1.34 -36.18
C PRO A 91 38.56 2.14 -34.87
N LYS A 92 39.19 3.33 -34.88
CA LYS A 92 39.21 4.30 -33.78
C LYS A 92 37.80 4.81 -33.48
N PHE A 93 37.13 4.23 -32.48
CA PHE A 93 36.03 4.88 -31.78
C PHE A 93 36.42 4.95 -30.31
N ASN A 94 36.37 6.15 -29.72
CA ASN A 94 36.48 6.31 -28.28
C ASN A 94 35.26 5.66 -27.65
N GLU A 95 35.42 4.41 -27.21
CA GLU A 95 34.41 3.67 -26.48
C GLU A 95 34.28 4.32 -25.10
N TYR A 96 33.38 5.28 -24.97
CA TYR A 96 32.94 5.77 -23.67
C TYR A 96 32.10 4.63 -23.06
N ILE A 97 32.77 3.71 -22.39
CA ILE A 97 32.14 2.61 -21.65
C ILE A 97 31.27 3.27 -20.58
N ILE A 98 29.95 3.35 -20.84
CA ILE A 98 28.98 3.63 -19.80
C ILE A 98 29.01 2.39 -18.91
N SER A 99 29.86 2.42 -17.90
CA SER A 99 29.93 1.39 -16.88
C SER A 99 28.53 1.29 -16.28
N ALA A 100 27.89 0.12 -16.40
CA ALA A 100 26.65 -0.15 -15.70
C ALA A 100 26.87 0.19 -14.22
N PRO A 101 25.94 0.92 -13.56
CA PRO A 101 26.01 1.10 -12.12
C PRO A 101 26.18 -0.28 -11.51
N LYS A 102 27.19 -0.44 -10.65
CA LYS A 102 27.39 -1.70 -9.91
C LYS A 102 26.01 -2.09 -9.34
N PRO A 103 25.56 -3.36 -9.49
CA PRO A 103 24.36 -3.82 -8.82
C PRO A 103 24.50 -3.40 -7.36
N GLN A 104 23.60 -2.54 -6.87
CA GLN A 104 23.60 -2.24 -5.44
C GLN A 104 23.40 -3.58 -4.74
N GLU A 105 24.34 -3.94 -3.87
CA GLU A 105 24.20 -5.11 -3.02
C GLU A 105 22.83 -5.01 -2.35
N ALA A 106 22.01 -6.05 -2.52
CA ALA A 106 20.69 -6.08 -1.91
C ALA A 106 20.88 -5.91 -0.41
N ILE A 107 20.35 -4.83 0.16
CA ILE A 107 20.52 -4.57 1.59
C ILE A 107 19.87 -5.73 2.33
N HIS A 108 20.66 -6.40 3.19
CA HIS A 108 20.11 -7.41 4.08
C HIS A 108 19.08 -6.75 4.99
N ARG A 109 17.81 -7.17 4.87
CA ARG A 109 16.72 -6.64 5.68
C ARG A 109 17.02 -6.94 7.15
N PRO A 110 17.20 -5.91 8.00
CA PRO A 110 17.47 -6.14 9.41
C PRO A 110 16.23 -6.66 10.17
N SER A 111 16.43 -7.13 11.39
CA SER A 111 15.34 -7.72 12.18
C SER A 111 14.28 -6.68 12.55
N ALA A 112 13.02 -7.10 12.64
CA ALA A 112 11.93 -6.26 13.10
C ALA A 112 12.05 -5.92 14.60
N ASP A 113 12.74 -6.75 15.39
CA ASP A 113 12.89 -6.61 16.84
C ASP A 113 14.07 -5.71 17.26
N GLU A 114 14.69 -5.00 16.32
CA GLU A 114 15.74 -4.02 16.62
C GLU A 114 15.24 -2.90 17.54
N PRO A 115 16.10 -2.35 18.43
CA PRO A 115 15.69 -1.28 19.33
C PRO A 115 15.21 -0.07 18.52
N MET A 116 14.02 0.42 18.88
CA MET A 116 13.44 1.58 18.23
C MET A 116 14.07 2.88 18.74
N VAL A 117 14.17 3.87 17.85
CA VAL A 117 14.66 5.21 18.16
C VAL A 117 13.54 6.22 17.93
N ARG A 118 13.41 7.16 18.87
CA ARG A 118 12.50 8.31 18.77
C ARG A 118 12.89 9.19 17.59
N LEU A 119 12.02 9.31 16.60
CA LEU A 119 12.22 10.23 15.49
C LEU A 119 12.08 11.69 15.94
N GLN A 120 12.94 12.55 15.42
CA GLN A 120 12.88 13.99 15.68
C GLN A 120 11.64 14.60 15.03
N HIS A 121 10.85 15.31 15.83
CA HIS A 121 9.69 16.06 15.34
C HIS A 121 10.02 17.53 15.06
N LYS A 122 9.40 18.09 14.02
CA LYS A 122 9.47 19.49 13.62
C LYS A 122 8.06 20.06 13.71
N VAL A 123 7.85 20.94 14.68
CA VAL A 123 6.57 21.60 14.93
C VAL A 123 6.47 22.87 14.11
N SER A 124 5.50 22.96 13.20
CA SER A 124 5.29 24.16 12.40
C SER A 124 4.75 25.32 13.24
N ASN A 125 5.01 26.56 12.80
CA ASN A 125 4.44 27.75 13.44
C ASN A 125 2.90 27.75 13.40
N SER A 126 2.30 27.17 12.35
CA SER A 126 0.85 27.05 12.24
C SER A 126 0.25 26.16 13.34
N LEU A 127 0.92 25.06 13.70
CA LEU A 127 0.46 24.20 14.79
C LEU A 127 0.60 24.91 16.15
N LYS A 128 1.72 25.60 16.38
CA LYS A 128 1.94 26.38 17.62
C LYS A 128 0.83 27.40 17.84
N GLN A 129 0.52 28.21 16.82
CA GLN A 129 -0.55 29.21 16.89
C GLN A 129 -1.94 28.59 17.10
N ALA A 130 -2.22 27.45 16.46
CA ALA A 130 -3.48 26.75 16.64
C ALA A 130 -3.67 26.26 18.07
N LEU A 131 -2.61 25.67 18.67
CA LEU A 131 -2.63 25.20 20.05
C LEU A 131 -2.73 26.36 21.06
N GLU A 132 -2.04 27.47 20.83
CA GLU A 132 -2.17 28.68 21.67
C GLU A 132 -3.59 29.24 21.64
N LYS A 133 -4.21 29.31 20.45
CA LYS A 133 -5.61 29.76 20.30
C LYS A 133 -6.58 28.83 21.05
N LEU A 134 -6.36 27.52 20.98
CA LEU A 134 -7.17 26.55 21.71
C LEU A 134 -7.04 26.73 23.22
N LYS A 135 -5.80 26.83 23.74
CA LYS A 135 -5.54 27.10 25.16
C LYS A 135 -6.21 28.40 25.63
N LEU A 136 -6.17 29.46 24.83
CA LEU A 136 -6.85 30.72 25.16
C LEU A 136 -8.38 30.57 25.16
N SER A 137 -8.94 29.77 24.26
CA SER A 137 -10.39 29.49 24.24
C SER A 137 -10.86 28.62 25.40
N GLU A 138 -10.04 27.65 25.82
CA GLU A 138 -10.28 26.83 27.01
C GLU A 138 -10.21 27.69 28.27
N ASN A 139 -9.17 28.51 28.44
CA ASN A 139 -9.07 29.43 29.57
C ASN A 139 -10.19 30.50 29.59
N ALA A 140 -10.72 30.92 28.44
CA ALA A 140 -11.85 31.83 28.37
C ALA A 140 -13.19 31.14 28.69
N ALA A 141 -13.32 29.84 28.42
CA ALA A 141 -14.45 29.01 28.83
C ALA A 141 -14.37 28.66 30.33
N GLU A 142 -13.17 28.37 30.84
CA GLU A 142 -12.90 28.06 32.25
C GLU A 142 -13.12 29.28 33.17
N LYS A 143 -12.92 30.52 32.69
CA LYS A 143 -13.35 31.72 33.44
C LYS A 143 -14.88 31.89 33.56
N LYS A 144 -15.69 31.00 32.98
CA LYS A 144 -17.14 30.90 33.21
C LYS A 144 -17.57 29.61 33.92
N GLU A 145 -16.64 28.70 34.21
CA GLU A 145 -16.91 27.46 34.93
C GLU A 145 -16.03 27.40 36.17
N GLU A 146 -16.34 28.26 37.14
CA GLU A 146 -16.21 27.83 38.53
C GLU A 146 -17.20 26.68 38.72
N ASP A 147 -16.64 25.51 39.04
CA ASP A 147 -17.23 24.38 39.77
C ASP A 147 -18.68 24.60 40.25
N SER A 148 -19.62 24.46 39.31
CA SER A 148 -21.04 24.34 39.58
C SER A 148 -21.48 23.00 39.01
N ASP A 149 -21.87 22.10 39.91
CA ASP A 149 -22.32 20.75 39.63
C ASP A 149 -23.69 20.71 38.89
N GLU A 150 -24.11 21.81 38.25
CA GLU A 150 -25.43 21.98 37.64
C GLU A 150 -25.39 21.70 36.13
N ILE A 151 -26.19 20.71 35.69
CA ILE A 151 -26.40 20.41 34.26
C ILE A 151 -27.15 21.59 33.64
N LYS A 152 -26.61 22.18 32.57
CA LYS A 152 -27.25 23.30 31.87
C LYS A 152 -28.57 22.86 31.23
N ILE A 153 -29.63 23.63 31.46
CA ILE A 153 -30.93 23.47 30.79
C ILE A 153 -30.70 23.52 29.26
N GLY A 154 -31.24 22.53 28.55
CA GLY A 154 -31.04 22.28 27.13
C GLY A 154 -30.03 21.18 26.80
N THR A 155 -29.35 20.58 27.79
CA THR A 155 -28.42 19.46 27.54
C THR A 155 -29.16 18.25 26.98
N SER A 156 -28.80 17.77 25.79
CA SER A 156 -29.44 16.60 25.18
C SER A 156 -29.01 15.29 25.85
N CYS A 157 -29.93 14.31 25.87
CA CYS A 157 -29.63 12.97 26.34
C CYS A 157 -28.61 12.29 25.42
N LYS A 158 -27.58 11.68 26.01
CA LYS A 158 -26.52 10.97 25.28
C LYS A 158 -26.83 9.49 25.00
N ASN A 159 -27.97 8.98 25.47
CA ASN A 159 -28.40 7.61 25.13
C ASN A 159 -28.81 7.52 23.65
N GLY A 160 -28.44 6.43 22.98
CA GLY A 160 -28.67 6.26 21.53
C GLY A 160 -30.15 6.33 21.16
N GLY A 161 -30.52 7.22 20.22
CA GLY A 161 -31.90 7.38 19.75
C GLY A 161 -32.82 8.18 20.70
N CYS A 162 -32.31 8.69 21.82
CA CYS A 162 -33.09 9.58 22.68
C CYS A 162 -33.02 11.03 22.20
N THR A 163 -34.17 11.68 22.03
CA THR A 163 -34.28 13.08 21.55
C THR A 163 -34.63 14.09 22.64
N LYS A 164 -34.74 13.65 23.89
CA LYS A 164 -35.08 14.54 25.01
C LYS A 164 -33.88 15.40 25.43
N SER A 165 -34.17 16.62 25.83
CA SER A 165 -33.23 17.57 26.43
C SER A 165 -33.59 17.83 27.89
N PHE A 166 -32.58 18.10 28.71
CA PHE A 166 -32.71 18.40 30.12
C PHE A 166 -33.40 19.75 30.32
N ASP A 167 -34.60 19.77 30.89
CA ASP A 167 -35.37 20.99 31.20
C ASP A 167 -35.33 21.35 32.71
N GLY A 168 -34.64 20.53 33.51
CA GLY A 168 -34.47 20.71 34.95
C GLY A 168 -34.53 19.38 35.70
N PRO A 169 -34.53 19.39 37.05
CA PRO A 169 -34.54 18.17 37.88
C PRO A 169 -35.73 17.24 37.60
N ALA A 170 -36.86 17.78 37.11
CA ALA A 170 -38.01 16.99 36.71
C ALA A 170 -37.71 16.09 35.49
N SER A 171 -36.84 16.52 34.56
CA SER A 171 -36.43 15.73 33.39
C SER A 171 -35.60 14.51 33.75
N ASP A 172 -35.02 14.45 34.95
CA ASP A 172 -34.28 13.27 35.42
C ASP A 172 -35.22 12.14 35.86
N SER A 173 -36.45 12.49 36.25
CA SER A 173 -37.51 11.53 36.61
C SER A 173 -38.24 10.95 35.39
N ASP A 174 -38.00 11.50 34.20
CA ASP A 174 -38.57 11.01 32.96
C ASP A 174 -37.95 9.68 32.52
N VAL A 175 -38.79 8.80 31.98
CA VAL A 175 -38.32 7.54 31.38
C VAL A 175 -37.65 7.83 30.03
N CYS A 176 -36.36 7.49 29.93
CA CYS A 176 -35.58 7.54 28.71
C CYS A 176 -35.87 6.30 27.85
N SER A 177 -36.45 6.49 26.67
CA SER A 177 -36.52 5.45 25.63
C SER A 177 -35.30 5.55 24.73
N PHE A 178 -34.43 4.55 24.75
CA PHE A 178 -33.18 4.53 23.98
C PHE A 178 -32.83 3.13 23.43
N HIS A 179 -31.85 3.09 22.54
CA HIS A 179 -31.26 1.87 22.01
C HIS A 179 -29.97 1.54 22.78
N SER A 180 -29.95 0.37 23.42
CA SER A 180 -28.75 -0.14 24.12
C SER A 180 -27.68 -0.72 23.18
N GLY A 181 -28.05 -0.94 21.92
CA GLY A 181 -27.18 -1.47 20.88
C GLY A 181 -26.42 -0.39 20.11
N VAL A 182 -25.65 -0.82 19.12
CA VAL A 182 -24.88 0.04 18.23
C VAL A 182 -25.58 0.19 16.87
N PRO A 183 -25.44 1.34 16.20
CA PRO A 183 -25.94 1.50 14.83
C PRO A 183 -25.17 0.59 13.87
N ILE A 184 -25.88 -0.17 13.03
CA ILE A 184 -25.31 -1.04 12.00
C ILE A 184 -25.77 -0.55 10.62
N PHE A 185 -24.81 -0.36 9.73
CA PHE A 185 -25.02 0.01 8.33
C PHE A 185 -24.38 -1.06 7.44
N HIS A 186 -25.17 -2.03 6.95
CA HIS A 186 -24.71 -3.04 5.98
C HIS A 186 -25.73 -3.18 4.85
N GLU A 187 -25.24 -3.36 3.62
CA GLU A 187 -26.08 -3.68 2.45
C GLU A 187 -27.22 -2.66 2.21
N GLY A 188 -26.96 -1.37 2.46
CA GLY A 188 -27.95 -0.30 2.31
C GLY A 188 -29.01 -0.24 3.43
N MET A 189 -28.99 -1.19 4.36
CA MET A 189 -29.89 -1.25 5.53
C MET A 189 -29.26 -0.60 6.75
N LYS A 190 -30.08 0.11 7.52
CA LYS A 190 -29.73 0.86 8.73
C LYS A 190 -30.61 0.38 9.89
N TYR A 191 -30.02 -0.01 11.01
CA TYR A 191 -30.74 -0.50 12.19
C TYR A 191 -29.84 -0.51 13.42
N TRP A 192 -30.44 -0.67 14.60
CA TRP A 192 -29.73 -0.83 15.85
C TRP A 192 -29.51 -2.32 16.18
N SER A 193 -28.35 -2.71 16.69
CA SER A 193 -28.08 -4.11 17.04
C SER A 193 -29.03 -4.68 18.11
N CYS A 194 -29.54 -3.81 19.00
CA CYS A 194 -30.50 -4.17 20.05
C CYS A 194 -31.92 -4.41 19.53
N CYS A 195 -32.27 -3.91 18.35
CA CYS A 195 -33.58 -4.14 17.74
C CYS A 195 -33.48 -4.17 16.21
N LYS A 196 -33.89 -5.29 15.60
CA LYS A 196 -33.74 -5.53 14.15
C LYS A 196 -34.73 -4.76 13.28
N ARG A 197 -35.07 -3.52 13.65
CA ARG A 197 -35.92 -2.60 12.87
C ARG A 197 -35.11 -1.99 11.74
N LYS A 198 -35.13 -2.64 10.58
CA LYS A 198 -34.36 -2.25 9.39
C LYS A 198 -35.06 -1.16 8.60
N THR A 199 -34.32 -0.12 8.22
CA THR A 199 -34.76 0.91 7.28
C THR A 199 -33.69 1.13 6.23
N SER A 200 -34.08 1.49 5.02
CA SER A 200 -33.15 1.97 3.99
C SER A 200 -32.89 3.47 4.13
N ASP A 201 -33.88 4.23 4.60
CA ASP A 201 -33.79 5.68 4.79
C ASP A 201 -33.12 6.09 6.12
N PHE A 202 -32.25 7.10 6.07
CA PHE A 202 -31.45 7.56 7.22
C PHE A 202 -32.26 8.40 8.22
N ASN A 203 -33.19 9.24 7.75
CA ASN A 203 -34.03 10.03 8.64
C ASN A 203 -35.00 9.14 9.42
N THR A 204 -35.52 8.10 8.76
CA THR A 204 -36.35 7.07 9.40
C THR A 204 -35.55 6.31 10.46
N PHE A 205 -34.25 6.06 10.23
CA PHE A 205 -33.34 5.46 11.22
C PHE A 205 -33.11 6.36 12.44
N LEU A 206 -32.88 7.67 12.24
CA LEU A 206 -32.68 8.64 13.33
C LEU A 206 -33.95 8.82 14.18
N SER A 207 -35.12 8.75 13.56
CA SER A 207 -36.43 8.88 14.23
C SER A 207 -36.93 7.57 14.87
N GLN A 208 -36.15 6.48 14.83
CA GLN A 208 -36.56 5.24 15.48
C GLN A 208 -36.64 5.43 16.99
N GLU A 209 -37.79 5.08 17.57
CA GLU A 209 -37.96 5.07 19.02
C GLU A 209 -37.09 3.98 19.67
N GLY A 210 -36.46 4.38 20.78
CA GLY A 210 -35.65 3.51 21.59
C GLY A 210 -36.39 2.24 22.03
N CYS A 211 -35.74 1.08 21.87
CA CYS A 211 -36.31 -0.21 22.24
C CYS A 211 -36.13 -0.59 23.71
N THR A 212 -35.36 0.21 24.47
CA THR A 212 -35.04 0.00 25.89
C THR A 212 -35.49 1.22 26.68
N LYS A 213 -36.01 1.01 27.89
CA LYS A 213 -36.39 2.08 28.82
C LYS A 213 -35.42 2.15 29.98
N GLY A 214 -35.03 3.35 30.40
CA GLY A 214 -34.13 3.54 31.55
C GLY A 214 -34.02 5.01 31.96
N ALA A 215 -32.98 5.34 32.72
CA ALA A 215 -32.68 6.73 33.11
C ALA A 215 -31.96 7.48 31.97
N HIS A 216 -32.16 8.79 31.92
CA HIS A 216 -31.45 9.65 30.99
C HIS A 216 -29.96 9.73 31.32
N LEU A 217 -29.13 9.79 30.28
CA LEU A 217 -27.69 9.97 30.42
C LEU A 217 -27.29 11.36 29.94
N TRP A 218 -27.21 12.32 30.86
CA TRP A 218 -26.86 13.71 30.53
C TRP A 218 -25.34 13.93 30.45
N ARG A 219 -24.57 13.21 31.28
CA ARG A 219 -23.11 13.20 31.29
C ARG A 219 -22.61 11.81 30.93
N LYS A 220 -21.63 11.73 30.03
CA LYS A 220 -20.88 10.51 29.76
C LYS A 220 -19.58 10.64 30.54
N LYS A 221 -19.32 9.77 31.53
CA LYS A 221 -17.96 9.58 32.00
C LYS A 221 -17.29 8.75 30.91
N ASP A 222 -16.37 9.35 30.15
CA ASP A 222 -15.66 8.65 29.07
C ASP A 222 -14.69 7.62 29.67
N ALA A 223 -15.26 6.47 30.05
CA ALA A 223 -14.52 5.29 30.47
C ALA A 223 -14.01 4.55 29.22
N GLY A 224 -12.79 4.89 28.79
CA GLY A 224 -11.85 3.86 28.31
C GLY A 224 -11.78 3.53 26.82
N LYS A 225 -12.24 4.37 25.90
CA LYS A 225 -11.80 4.27 24.48
C LYS A 225 -11.29 5.62 23.97
N LYS A 226 -10.07 5.96 24.40
CA LYS A 226 -9.29 7.10 23.89
C LYS A 226 -8.76 6.86 22.48
N VAL A 227 -8.53 5.59 22.11
CA VAL A 227 -8.04 5.22 20.79
C VAL A 227 -9.17 5.33 19.76
N VAL A 228 -9.05 6.30 18.87
CA VAL A 228 -9.97 6.53 17.75
C VAL A 228 -9.30 6.13 16.43
N PRO A 229 -10.04 5.52 15.48
CA PRO A 229 -9.50 5.30 14.14
C PRO A 229 -9.28 6.67 13.46
N CYS A 230 -8.02 7.06 13.29
CA CYS A 230 -7.63 8.25 12.54
C CYS A 230 -7.33 7.85 11.10
N ARG A 231 -7.83 8.64 10.14
CA ARG A 231 -7.46 8.48 8.74
C ARG A 231 -5.96 8.79 8.59
N PHE A 232 -5.25 7.89 7.91
CA PHE A 232 -3.92 8.18 7.39
C PHE A 232 -3.82 7.71 5.94
N ASP A 233 -2.86 8.27 5.21
CA ASP A 233 -2.54 7.93 3.82
C ASP A 233 -1.02 7.89 3.69
N TRP A 234 -0.50 7.31 2.61
CA TRP A 234 0.94 7.29 2.36
C TRP A 234 1.22 7.50 0.88
N HIS A 235 2.32 8.18 0.62
CA HIS A 235 2.87 8.32 -0.71
C HIS A 235 4.38 8.18 -0.67
N GLN A 236 5.00 8.07 -1.83
CA GLN A 236 6.45 7.89 -1.91
C GLN A 236 7.03 8.73 -3.05
N THR A 237 8.30 9.09 -2.86
CA THR A 237 9.17 9.63 -3.90
C THR A 237 10.23 8.58 -4.23
N GLY A 238 11.15 8.90 -5.14
CA GLY A 238 12.28 8.01 -5.43
C GLY A 238 13.13 7.67 -4.20
N THR A 239 13.20 8.56 -3.20
CA THR A 239 14.11 8.41 -2.05
C THR A 239 13.41 8.40 -0.69
N GLN A 240 12.12 8.73 -0.62
CA GLN A 240 11.40 8.84 0.65
C GLN A 240 10.04 8.15 0.59
N VAL A 241 9.57 7.73 1.75
CA VAL A 241 8.19 7.30 2.01
C VAL A 241 7.61 8.25 3.03
N ILE A 242 6.41 8.79 2.77
CA ILE A 242 5.78 9.80 3.61
C ILE A 242 4.40 9.29 4.01
N ILE A 243 4.18 9.15 5.32
CA ILE A 243 2.87 8.82 5.88
C ILE A 243 2.21 10.12 6.36
N SER A 244 1.05 10.46 5.81
CA SER A 244 0.22 11.59 6.24
C SER A 244 -0.89 11.13 7.18
N ILE A 245 -0.84 11.56 8.44
CA ILE A 245 -1.84 11.27 9.47
C ILE A 245 -2.71 12.50 9.68
N TYR A 246 -4.02 12.37 9.45
CA TYR A 246 -4.96 13.50 9.49
C TYR A 246 -5.50 13.74 10.91
N ALA A 247 -4.61 14.08 11.83
CA ALA A 247 -4.92 14.45 13.19
C ALA A 247 -4.76 15.98 13.36
N LYS A 248 -5.88 16.69 13.54
CA LYS A 248 -5.88 18.15 13.72
C LYS A 248 -5.43 18.51 15.13
N ASN A 249 -4.62 19.56 15.24
CA ASN A 249 -4.17 20.11 16.53
C ASN A 249 -3.53 19.04 17.43
N ALA A 250 -2.68 18.19 16.84
CA ALA A 250 -1.94 17.20 17.60
C ALA A 250 -1.00 17.86 18.60
N VAL A 251 -0.85 17.25 19.78
CA VAL A 251 -0.08 17.77 20.92
C VAL A 251 1.35 17.24 20.82
N PRO A 252 2.37 18.07 20.49
CA PRO A 252 3.73 17.59 20.27
C PRO A 252 4.39 16.95 21.50
N GLU A 253 4.08 17.45 22.69
CA GLU A 253 4.65 16.95 23.96
C GLU A 253 4.17 15.54 24.33
N LEU A 254 3.00 15.14 23.81
CA LEU A 254 2.39 13.85 24.10
C LEU A 254 2.40 12.91 22.88
N SER A 255 2.77 13.41 21.71
CA SER A 255 2.75 12.67 20.45
C SER A 255 4.15 12.29 20.03
N PHE A 256 4.30 11.07 19.56
CA PHE A 256 5.60 10.46 19.40
C PHE A 256 5.60 9.42 18.26
N VAL A 257 6.74 9.30 17.55
CA VAL A 257 6.97 8.26 16.55
C VAL A 257 8.30 7.59 16.80
N ASP A 258 8.28 6.29 17.06
CA ASP A 258 9.45 5.44 17.29
C ASP A 258 9.65 4.57 16.05
N ALA A 259 10.89 4.46 15.60
CA ALA A 259 11.20 3.71 14.40
C ALA A 259 12.49 2.93 14.58
N ASN A 260 12.53 1.72 14.06
CA ASN A 260 13.78 1.08 13.67
C ASN A 260 13.90 1.03 12.14
N SER A 261 14.86 0.27 11.62
CA SER A 261 15.13 0.19 10.18
C SER A 261 13.99 -0.44 9.38
N THR A 262 13.07 -1.18 10.01
CA THR A 262 12.01 -1.93 9.32
C THR A 262 10.62 -1.82 9.94
N THR A 263 10.48 -1.14 11.09
CA THR A 263 9.21 -1.00 11.81
C THR A 263 9.01 0.42 12.32
N LEU A 264 7.75 0.78 12.48
CA LEU A 264 7.30 2.09 12.91
C LEU A 264 6.20 1.94 13.96
N ASN A 265 6.37 2.59 15.10
CA ASN A 265 5.36 2.74 16.15
C ASN A 265 4.97 4.22 16.23
N ILE A 266 3.71 4.51 15.96
CA ILE A 266 3.15 5.85 15.93
C ILE A 266 2.14 5.97 17.07
N HIS A 267 2.30 7.01 17.90
CA HIS A 267 1.34 7.37 18.94
C HIS A 267 1.07 8.87 18.89
N ILE A 268 -0.14 9.28 18.52
CA ILE A 268 -0.51 10.68 18.35
C ILE A 268 -1.68 11.02 19.26
N ILE A 269 -1.51 12.05 20.08
CA ILE A 269 -2.60 12.64 20.88
C ILE A 269 -3.07 13.93 20.21
N PHE A 270 -4.37 14.06 19.98
CA PHE A 270 -4.97 15.19 19.30
C PHE A 270 -6.36 15.51 19.86
N GLU A 271 -6.86 16.73 19.61
CA GLU A 271 -8.19 17.17 20.05
C GLU A 271 -8.47 16.84 21.55
N GLY A 272 -7.52 17.17 22.43
CA GLY A 272 -7.62 17.01 23.88
C GLY A 272 -7.30 15.59 24.36
N GLU A 273 -8.18 14.63 24.06
CA GLU A 273 -8.12 13.27 24.64
C GLU A 273 -8.11 12.15 23.59
N LYS A 274 -8.17 12.48 22.30
CA LYS A 274 -8.16 11.47 21.24
C LYS A 274 -6.75 10.96 21.02
N GLU A 275 -6.65 9.65 20.90
CA GLU A 275 -5.40 8.94 20.73
C GLU A 275 -5.45 8.14 19.42
N PHE A 276 -4.36 8.17 18.68
CA PHE A 276 -4.14 7.35 17.50
C PHE A 276 -2.87 6.55 17.69
N GLU A 277 -3.00 5.23 17.75
CA GLU A 277 -1.88 4.30 17.83
C GLU A 277 -1.84 3.45 16.57
N GLN A 278 -0.65 3.33 15.96
CA GLN A 278 -0.44 2.49 14.80
C GLN A 278 0.97 1.90 14.78
N ASN A 279 1.03 0.57 14.72
CA ASN A 279 2.26 -0.18 14.50
C ASN A 279 2.31 -0.66 13.04
N ILE A 280 3.42 -0.43 12.35
CA ILE A 280 3.60 -0.76 10.92
C ILE A 280 4.93 -1.49 10.75
N SER A 281 4.87 -2.70 10.20
CA SER A 281 6.05 -3.38 9.66
C SER A 281 6.26 -2.89 8.23
N LEU A 282 7.30 -2.12 7.97
CA LEU A 282 7.53 -1.46 6.68
C LEU A 282 7.88 -2.47 5.58
N TRP A 283 7.49 -2.19 4.33
CA TRP A 283 7.83 -3.08 3.20
C TRP A 283 9.34 -3.10 2.92
N GLY A 284 9.99 -1.94 2.97
CA GLY A 284 11.44 -1.80 2.77
C GLY A 284 12.19 -1.28 3.99
N VAL A 285 13.50 -1.11 3.83
CA VAL A 285 14.39 -0.61 4.89
C VAL A 285 14.49 0.92 4.81
N ILE A 286 14.43 1.56 5.98
CA ILE A 286 14.58 3.01 6.12
C ILE A 286 15.86 3.37 6.87
N ASP A 287 16.36 4.57 6.60
CA ASP A 287 17.39 5.23 7.38
C ASP A 287 16.72 6.11 8.45
N VAL A 288 16.69 5.60 9.68
CA VAL A 288 16.06 6.25 10.84
C VAL A 288 16.67 7.62 11.13
N SER A 289 17.99 7.77 10.94
CA SER A 289 18.71 9.02 11.25
C SER A 289 18.32 10.19 10.33
N ARG A 290 17.94 9.86 9.09
CA ARG A 290 17.51 10.83 8.06
C ARG A 290 15.99 10.92 7.93
N SER A 291 15.26 10.26 8.82
CA SER A 291 13.80 10.29 8.88
C SER A 291 13.33 11.34 9.90
N THR A 292 12.24 12.03 9.58
CA THR A 292 11.75 13.15 10.41
C THR A 292 10.23 13.18 10.45
N VAL A 293 9.67 13.65 11.56
CA VAL A 293 8.22 13.86 11.72
C VAL A 293 7.93 15.36 11.58
N ASN A 294 7.07 15.75 10.66
CA ASN A 294 6.62 17.15 10.50
C ASN A 294 5.20 17.28 11.06
N MET A 295 5.03 18.04 12.13
CA MET A 295 3.73 18.26 12.76
C MET A 295 3.15 19.61 12.31
N MET A 296 1.97 19.57 11.69
CA MET A 296 1.24 20.74 11.22
C MET A 296 -0.14 20.84 11.88
N ALA A 297 -0.80 22.00 11.78
CA ALA A 297 -2.12 22.22 12.39
C ALA A 297 -3.19 21.21 11.92
N ALA A 298 -3.14 20.79 10.66
CA ALA A 298 -4.17 19.93 10.06
C ALA A 298 -3.79 18.45 9.98
N LYS A 299 -2.50 18.13 10.02
CA LYS A 299 -1.97 16.76 9.81
C LYS A 299 -0.53 16.64 10.31
N ILE A 300 -0.08 15.41 10.47
CA ILE A 300 1.31 15.05 10.75
C ILE A 300 1.86 14.25 9.57
N GLU A 301 3.09 14.52 9.17
CA GLU A 301 3.79 13.77 8.13
C GLU A 301 5.00 13.06 8.71
N VAL A 302 5.02 11.73 8.66
CA VAL A 302 6.20 10.93 8.96
C VAL A 302 6.96 10.71 7.67
N ALA A 303 8.01 11.52 7.45
CA ALA A 303 8.86 11.45 6.27
C ALA A 303 10.07 10.55 6.54
N MET A 304 10.03 9.33 6.01
CA MET A 304 11.06 8.32 6.17
C MET A 304 11.99 8.30 4.96
N ARG A 305 13.30 8.26 5.21
CA ARG A 305 14.31 8.12 4.16
C ARG A 305 14.46 6.65 3.80
N LYS A 306 14.25 6.28 2.53
CA LYS A 306 14.53 4.92 2.07
C LYS A 306 16.04 4.68 2.07
N SER A 307 16.45 3.49 2.50
CA SER A 307 17.86 3.06 2.38
C SER A 307 18.23 2.79 0.92
N GLU A 308 17.27 2.32 0.11
CA GLU A 308 17.40 2.11 -1.33
C GLU A 308 16.47 3.03 -2.11
N ALA A 309 16.94 3.57 -3.22
CA ALA A 309 16.13 4.40 -4.11
C ALA A 309 15.19 3.55 -4.99
N MET A 310 14.32 2.77 -4.35
CA MET A 310 13.39 1.83 -4.99
C MET A 310 11.94 2.19 -4.69
N THR A 311 11.05 1.93 -5.66
CA THR A 311 9.60 2.07 -5.48
C THR A 311 9.05 0.92 -4.66
N TRP A 312 8.33 1.22 -3.58
CA TRP A 312 7.68 0.24 -2.74
C TRP A 312 6.31 -0.11 -3.30
N ALA A 313 5.99 -1.40 -3.41
CA ALA A 313 4.68 -1.83 -3.91
C ALA A 313 3.54 -1.56 -2.91
N ARG A 314 3.87 -1.50 -1.62
CA ARG A 314 2.97 -1.29 -0.49
C ARG A 314 3.73 -0.66 0.68
N LEU A 315 3.00 -0.13 1.66
CA LEU A 315 3.62 0.45 2.85
C LEU A 315 4.08 -0.65 3.81
N ASP A 316 3.23 -1.63 4.05
CA ASP A 316 3.39 -2.68 5.04
C ASP A 316 3.93 -3.99 4.43
N LEU A 317 4.73 -4.72 5.19
CA LEU A 317 5.09 -6.09 4.89
C LEU A 317 3.95 -7.00 5.38
N PRO A 318 3.38 -7.86 4.52
CA PRO A 318 2.38 -8.82 4.96
C PRO A 318 2.93 -9.70 6.09
N PRO A 319 2.11 -10.07 7.07
CA PRO A 319 2.50 -11.08 8.03
C PRO A 319 2.87 -12.39 7.31
N PRO A 320 3.87 -13.13 7.81
CA PRO A 320 4.24 -14.42 7.24
C PRO A 320 3.03 -15.36 7.26
N VAL A 321 2.81 -16.07 6.14
CA VAL A 321 1.74 -17.05 6.04
C VAL A 321 2.00 -18.16 7.07
N PRO A 322 1.05 -18.50 7.95
CA PRO A 322 1.26 -19.59 8.89
C PRO A 322 1.51 -20.90 8.13
N PRO A 323 2.38 -21.78 8.63
CA PRO A 323 2.64 -23.06 7.99
C PRO A 323 1.32 -23.85 7.88
N PRO A 324 1.10 -24.59 6.77
CA PRO A 324 -0.09 -25.41 6.63
C PRO A 324 -0.15 -26.40 7.79
N LYS A 325 -1.28 -26.41 8.50
CA LYS A 325 -1.57 -27.42 9.53
C LYS A 325 -1.49 -28.79 8.86
N GLU A 326 -0.56 -29.62 9.30
CA GLU A 326 -0.53 -31.03 8.92
C GLU A 326 -1.88 -31.63 9.27
N SER A 327 -2.63 -32.01 8.23
CA SER A 327 -3.85 -32.78 8.39
C SER A 327 -3.48 -34.12 9.01
N GLU A 328 -3.97 -34.38 10.21
CA GLU A 328 -3.91 -35.68 10.88
C GLU A 328 -4.38 -36.76 9.89
N LYS A 329 -3.46 -37.65 9.51
CA LYS A 329 -3.80 -38.92 8.89
C LYS A 329 -4.67 -39.69 9.88
N LYS A 330 -5.97 -39.77 9.62
CA LYS A 330 -6.79 -40.85 10.18
C LYS A 330 -6.20 -42.17 9.69
N LYS A 331 -5.67 -42.94 10.63
CA LYS A 331 -5.52 -44.38 10.49
C LYS A 331 -6.94 -44.95 10.46
N GLU A 332 -7.33 -45.53 9.34
CA GLU A 332 -8.34 -46.58 9.33
C GLU A 332 -7.59 -47.85 9.71
N ASP A 333 -7.80 -48.30 10.95
CA ASP A 333 -7.46 -49.66 11.36
C ASP A 333 -8.65 -50.55 10.94
N ASP A 334 -8.30 -51.66 10.30
CA ASP A 334 -9.10 -52.86 10.10
C ASP A 334 -9.76 -53.30 11.41
N ASP A 335 -11.01 -53.75 11.33
CA ASP A 335 -11.45 -54.94 12.05
C ASP A 335 -12.55 -55.63 11.22
N GLU A 336 -12.26 -56.89 10.92
CA GLU A 336 -13.05 -57.89 10.23
C GLU A 336 -14.31 -58.28 11.02
N ASP A 337 -15.34 -58.73 10.30
CA ASP A 337 -16.08 -59.99 10.52
C ASP A 337 -17.49 -59.84 9.91
N ASP A 338 -17.75 -60.48 8.77
CA ASP A 338 -18.24 -61.87 8.65
C ASP A 338 -19.77 -61.90 8.76
N ASP A 339 -20.49 -62.01 7.63
CA ASP A 339 -21.59 -62.99 7.52
C ASP A 339 -22.12 -63.14 6.07
N ASP A 340 -22.35 -64.42 5.81
CA ASP A 340 -22.87 -65.22 4.71
C ASP A 340 -23.79 -64.71 3.59
N SER A 341 -23.74 -65.56 2.55
CA SER A 341 -24.85 -66.07 1.71
C SER A 341 -25.12 -65.43 0.33
N GLU A 342 -24.59 -66.14 -0.68
CA GLU A 342 -25.33 -66.88 -1.73
C GLU A 342 -26.39 -66.20 -2.62
N ASP A 343 -26.47 -66.77 -3.84
CA ASP A 343 -27.51 -66.69 -4.88
C ASP A 343 -27.40 -65.51 -5.87
N GLU A 344 -26.87 -65.75 -7.07
CA GLU A 344 -27.52 -66.34 -8.27
C GLU A 344 -28.45 -65.36 -9.02
N ASP A 345 -28.15 -65.23 -10.31
CA ASP A 345 -29.02 -64.92 -11.45
C ASP A 345 -29.71 -63.53 -11.56
N GLU A 346 -29.28 -62.71 -12.53
CA GLU A 346 -29.83 -62.67 -13.92
C GLU A 346 -29.10 -61.65 -14.81
#